data_AF-A0A7W6CXR1-F1
#
_entry.id   AF-A0A7W6CXR1-F1
#
_cell.length_a   1.000
_cell.length_b   1.000
_cell.length_c   1.000
_cell.angle_alpha   90.00
_cell.angle_beta   90.00
_cell.angle_gamma   90.00
#
_symmetry.space_group_name_H-M   'P 1'
#
loop_
_entity.id
_entity.type
_entity.pdbx_description
1 polymer ?
#
loop_
_entity_poly.entity_id
_entity_poly.type
_entity_poly.pdbx_seq_one_letter_code
_entity_poly.pdbx_strand_id
1 'polypeptide(L)'
;MNAYELNKIAGAILGTLTVILGVNAIAHGLFHEEKPEKPGYEVAVKDEKSGGDAAAAGGAGAGGGDFHALLASADPVKGEQVAKRCGACHSFGKGEAPKMGPNLYGVVGAKHAHEEGFAYSDPMKKSGGNWDFDSLNKWLENPKGYIPGTTMAFAGIKSPQERADLVAYMNKNSDSPQPLPKDSGSKPDDNTPGGQKAPGDQAGAAGSDKAVAKASGAGDLDAKVAAADPAKGQQIAKRCSACHSFGKGEPAKAGPNLYGVVGAKHAHQDGFAYSEPMKKSGGNWDIASLDKWLENPKGYIPGTTMAFAGIKSADERAALIAYMNKNSDSPLQLSGGVSPEPAAPAAPAASTEPATPEAPKPANEQAGGDQEQAKPAPAPAPEGQPAPEAQPAPEAQPAPAPSAEPAPQAPAAPDAPPADAPKQP
;
A
#
# COMPACT_ATOMS: atom_id res chain seq x y z
N MET A 1 35.71 18.24 54.41
CA MET A 1 36.18 19.39 53.61
C MET A 1 35.96 20.64 54.43
N ASN A 2 36.85 21.64 54.34
CA ASN A 2 36.71 22.88 55.12
C ASN A 2 35.64 23.77 54.47
N ALA A 3 34.93 24.58 55.27
CA ALA A 3 33.83 25.43 54.79
C ALA A 3 34.23 26.37 53.64
N TYR A 4 35.50 26.81 53.61
CA TYR A 4 36.06 27.61 52.53
C TYR A 4 36.07 26.90 51.17
N GLU A 5 36.42 25.62 51.13
CA GLU A 5 36.41 24.82 49.90
C GLU A 5 34.98 24.45 49.48
N LEU A 6 34.08 24.22 50.45
CA LEU A 6 32.65 24.03 50.15
C LEU A 6 32.03 25.29 49.51
N ASN A 7 32.34 26.48 50.04
CA ASN A 7 31.87 27.76 49.50
C ASN A 7 32.44 28.05 48.10
N LYS A 8 33.72 27.71 47.85
CA LYS A 8 34.31 27.77 46.50
C LYS A 8 33.58 26.87 45.51
N ILE A 9 33.32 25.62 45.87
CA ILE A 9 32.62 24.66 45.01
C ILE A 9 31.19 25.12 44.73
N ALA A 10 30.46 25.57 45.77
CA ALA A 10 29.12 26.13 45.63
C ALA A 10 29.11 27.37 44.72
N GLY A 11 30.08 28.28 44.88
CA GLY A 11 30.24 29.46 44.02
C GLY A 11 30.54 29.11 42.56
N ALA A 12 31.39 28.10 42.32
CA ALA A 12 31.68 27.63 40.97
C ALA A 12 30.44 27.00 40.28
N ILE A 13 29.66 26.21 41.03
CA ILE A 13 28.42 25.61 40.53
C ILE A 13 27.39 26.71 40.21
N LEU A 14 27.13 27.63 41.14
CA LEU A 14 26.17 28.73 40.93
C LEU A 14 26.59 29.67 39.79
N GLY A 15 27.88 29.98 39.68
CA GLY A 15 28.43 30.76 38.56
C GLY A 15 28.21 30.06 37.22
N THR A 16 28.49 28.77 37.14
CA THR A 16 28.30 27.96 35.92
C THR A 16 26.83 27.89 35.51
N LEU A 17 25.92 27.64 36.46
CA LEU A 17 24.48 27.62 36.22
C LEU A 17 23.95 28.98 35.75
N THR A 18 24.43 30.07 36.36
CA THR A 18 24.04 31.43 35.96
C THR A 18 24.51 31.77 34.54
N VAL A 19 25.72 31.35 34.15
CA VAL A 19 26.23 31.53 32.78
C VAL A 19 25.41 30.70 31.78
N ILE A 20 25.11 29.43 32.07
CA ILE A 20 24.28 28.58 31.18
C ILE A 20 22.90 29.20 30.97
N LEU A 21 22.24 29.63 32.05
CA LEU A 21 20.89 30.21 32.00
C LEU A 21 20.91 31.58 31.30
N GLY A 22 21.95 32.40 31.52
CA GLY A 22 22.16 33.67 30.83
C GLY A 22 22.38 33.48 29.33
N VAL A 23 23.24 32.55 28.91
CA VAL A 23 23.46 32.23 27.48
C VAL A 23 22.18 31.73 26.83
N ASN A 24 21.39 30.88 27.50
CA ASN A 24 20.12 30.38 26.97
C ASN A 24 19.06 31.50 26.84
N ALA A 25 18.95 32.38 27.84
CA ALA A 25 18.05 33.54 27.79
C ALA A 25 18.47 34.54 26.69
N ILE A 26 19.77 34.79 26.51
CA ILE A 26 20.29 35.62 25.42
C ILE A 26 20.06 34.95 24.06
N ALA A 27 20.22 33.63 23.96
CA ALA A 27 19.91 32.89 22.73
C ALA A 27 18.42 33.02 22.36
N HIS A 28 17.49 32.85 23.30
CA HIS A 28 16.06 33.09 23.06
C HIS A 28 15.74 34.56 22.72
N GLY A 29 16.49 35.53 23.28
CA GLY A 29 16.32 36.95 22.96
C GLY A 29 16.89 37.38 21.60
N LEU A 30 17.95 36.72 21.12
CA LEU A 30 18.57 36.99 19.81
C LEU A 30 17.93 36.16 18.67
N PHE A 31 17.58 34.91 18.95
CA PHE A 31 16.94 33.99 18.01
C PHE A 31 15.44 33.91 18.29
N HIS A 32 14.73 35.00 17.96
CA HIS A 32 13.28 34.95 17.87
C HIS A 32 12.88 34.16 16.61
N GLU A 33 12.45 32.91 16.78
CA GLU A 33 11.71 32.19 15.75
C GLU A 33 10.32 32.83 15.60
N GLU A 34 10.22 33.86 14.77
CA GLU A 34 8.94 34.37 14.28
C GLU A 34 8.31 33.30 13.39
N LYS A 35 7.56 32.39 14.01
CA LYS A 35 6.79 31.36 13.31
C LYS A 35 5.81 32.08 12.38
N PRO A 36 5.92 31.91 11.05
CA PRO A 36 5.05 32.64 10.13
C PRO A 36 3.60 32.23 10.40
N GLU A 37 2.72 33.21 10.60
CA GLU A 37 1.30 32.97 10.90
C GLU A 37 0.57 32.21 9.77
N LYS A 38 1.20 32.06 8.60
CA LYS A 38 0.69 31.31 7.44
C LYS A 38 1.79 30.43 6.84
N PRO A 39 1.63 29.09 6.80
CA PRO A 39 2.46 28.22 6.00
C PRO A 39 2.37 28.57 4.51
N GLY A 40 3.48 28.47 3.78
CA GLY A 40 3.55 28.84 2.35
C GLY A 40 2.77 27.95 1.37
N TYR A 41 2.09 26.91 1.85
CA TYR A 41 1.13 26.11 1.06
C TYR A 41 0.18 25.35 2.01
N GLU A 42 -1.13 25.46 1.81
CA GLU A 42 -2.13 24.72 2.58
C GLU A 42 -2.40 23.33 1.96
N VAL A 43 -2.27 22.29 2.79
CA VAL A 43 -3.04 21.04 2.62
C VAL A 43 -3.87 20.89 3.88
N ALA A 44 -5.18 21.12 3.77
CA ALA A 44 -6.06 21.20 4.92
C ALA A 44 -6.30 19.83 5.57
N VAL A 45 -5.68 19.62 6.73
CA VAL A 45 -6.24 18.79 7.80
C VAL A 45 -6.30 19.67 9.06
N LYS A 46 -7.46 19.67 9.70
CA LYS A 46 -7.82 20.63 10.76
C LYS A 46 -7.32 20.14 12.13
N ASP A 47 -6.23 20.72 12.62
CA ASP A 47 -5.74 20.50 14.00
C ASP A 47 -6.08 21.69 14.93
N GLU A 48 -7.07 21.51 15.79
CA GLU A 48 -7.42 22.48 16.84
C GLU A 48 -6.58 22.25 18.12
N LYS A 49 -5.40 22.87 18.11
CA LYS A 49 -4.60 23.40 19.23
C LYS A 49 -5.00 22.98 20.67
N SER A 50 -4.08 22.31 21.39
CA SER A 50 -3.77 22.69 22.78
C SER A 50 -2.37 22.25 23.23
N GLY A 51 -1.61 23.16 23.84
CA GLY A 51 -0.60 22.78 24.85
C GLY A 51 -1.31 22.51 26.19
N GLY A 52 -0.68 21.98 27.24
CA GLY A 52 0.74 21.68 27.40
C GLY A 52 1.24 22.25 28.73
N ASP A 53 1.21 21.44 29.80
CA ASP A 53 2.26 21.36 30.83
C ASP A 53 2.08 20.08 31.67
N ALA A 54 3.04 19.75 32.54
CA ALA A 54 3.16 18.44 33.18
C ALA A 54 2.83 18.45 34.68
N ALA A 55 2.08 17.44 35.14
CA ALA A 55 2.03 17.01 36.54
C ALA A 55 1.89 15.49 36.62
N ALA A 56 2.46 14.88 37.66
CA ALA A 56 2.68 13.44 37.75
C ALA A 56 1.62 12.69 38.59
N ALA A 57 1.78 11.36 38.61
CA ALA A 57 1.17 10.37 39.51
C ALA A 57 -0.23 9.83 39.17
N GLY A 58 -0.23 8.65 38.54
CA GLY A 58 -0.76 7.42 39.16
C GLY A 58 -2.28 7.22 39.24
N GLY A 59 -2.76 6.15 38.61
CA GLY A 59 -4.09 5.58 38.90
C GLY A 59 -4.89 5.25 37.64
N ALA A 60 -5.38 4.01 37.58
CA ALA A 60 -6.18 3.49 36.48
C ALA A 60 -7.44 4.34 36.18
N GLY A 61 -7.68 4.62 34.89
CA GLY A 61 -8.93 5.21 34.42
C GLY A 61 -8.96 5.44 32.91
N ALA A 62 -9.95 4.83 32.24
CA ALA A 62 -10.44 5.15 30.89
C ALA A 62 -9.42 5.46 29.76
N GLY A 63 -9.11 4.45 28.94
CA GLY A 63 -8.39 4.65 27.66
C GLY A 63 -8.49 3.51 26.64
N GLY A 64 -8.85 2.29 27.06
CA GLY A 64 -8.94 1.14 26.15
C GLY A 64 -10.14 1.18 25.18
N GLY A 65 -11.30 1.66 25.63
CA GLY A 65 -12.54 1.60 24.83
C GLY A 65 -12.47 2.33 23.49
N ASP A 66 -11.81 3.50 23.45
CA ASP A 66 -11.61 4.27 22.22
C ASP A 66 -10.58 3.59 21.30
N PHE A 67 -9.44 3.15 21.83
CA PHE A 67 -8.41 2.51 21.01
C PHE A 67 -8.89 1.20 20.35
N HIS A 68 -9.69 0.38 21.05
CA HIS A 68 -10.24 -0.85 20.45
C HIS A 68 -11.26 -0.54 19.33
N ALA A 69 -12.01 0.58 19.41
CA ALA A 69 -12.88 1.03 18.33
C ALA A 69 -12.11 1.59 17.13
N LEU A 70 -11.03 2.35 17.38
CA LEU A 70 -10.10 2.80 16.34
C LEU A 70 -9.40 1.60 15.67
N LEU A 71 -9.09 0.54 16.43
CA LEU A 71 -8.49 -0.69 15.93
C LEU A 71 -9.46 -1.55 15.09
N ALA A 72 -10.76 -1.55 15.41
CA ALA A 72 -11.81 -2.19 14.60
C ALA A 72 -11.91 -1.55 13.20
N SER A 73 -11.67 -0.23 13.12
CA SER A 73 -11.72 0.58 11.88
C SER A 73 -10.33 0.88 11.27
N ALA A 74 -9.26 0.29 11.81
CA ALA A 74 -7.88 0.60 11.42
C ALA A 74 -7.53 0.15 9.99
N ASP A 75 -6.62 0.90 9.36
CA ASP A 75 -6.12 0.64 8.00
C ASP A 75 -4.66 0.12 8.05
N PRO A 76 -4.43 -1.18 7.83
CA PRO A 76 -3.08 -1.76 7.78
C PRO A 76 -2.15 -1.13 6.73
N VAL A 77 -2.68 -0.48 5.68
CA VAL A 77 -1.85 0.16 4.64
C VAL A 77 -1.34 1.54 5.08
N LYS A 78 -2.14 2.28 5.86
CA LYS A 78 -1.65 3.43 6.63
C LYS A 78 -0.65 2.98 7.69
N GLY A 79 -0.94 1.86 8.36
CA GLY A 79 -0.05 1.22 9.32
C GLY A 79 1.32 0.90 8.74
N GLU A 80 1.37 0.40 7.50
CA GLU A 80 2.63 0.20 6.76
C GLU A 80 3.40 1.52 6.55
N GLN A 81 2.72 2.64 6.27
CA GLN A 81 3.39 3.95 6.14
C GLN A 81 3.99 4.41 7.47
N VAL A 82 3.29 4.16 8.59
CA VAL A 82 3.83 4.43 9.93
C VAL A 82 5.00 3.48 10.24
N ALA A 83 4.91 2.20 9.86
CA ALA A 83 5.94 1.18 10.07
C ALA A 83 7.26 1.51 9.36
N LYS A 84 7.24 2.26 8.24
CA LYS A 84 8.45 2.78 7.59
C LYS A 84 9.32 3.63 8.53
N ARG A 85 8.72 4.35 9.49
CA ARG A 85 9.44 5.09 10.54
C ARG A 85 10.26 4.17 11.44
N CYS A 86 9.86 2.90 11.57
CA CYS A 86 10.53 1.87 12.37
C CYS A 86 11.55 1.05 11.56
N GLY A 87 11.43 0.98 10.23
CA GLY A 87 12.19 0.08 9.36
C GLY A 87 13.71 0.30 9.31
N ALA A 88 14.19 1.47 9.75
CA ALA A 88 15.62 1.73 9.96
C ALA A 88 16.19 0.92 11.13
N CYS A 89 15.40 0.68 12.17
CA CYS A 89 15.80 -0.03 13.39
C CYS A 89 15.26 -1.45 13.47
N HIS A 90 14.16 -1.78 12.79
CA HIS A 90 13.46 -3.05 12.93
C HIS A 90 13.27 -3.79 11.59
N SER A 91 13.21 -5.12 11.67
CA SER A 91 12.72 -6.03 10.63
C SER A 91 11.22 -6.30 10.83
N PHE A 92 10.54 -6.74 9.77
CA PHE A 92 9.09 -6.99 9.75
C PHE A 92 8.70 -8.25 8.98
N GLY A 93 9.65 -8.91 8.31
CA GLY A 93 9.45 -10.17 7.61
C GLY A 93 9.74 -11.39 8.48
N LYS A 94 9.08 -12.50 8.16
CA LYS A 94 9.19 -13.77 8.88
C LYS A 94 10.63 -14.30 8.84
N GLY A 95 11.26 -14.44 10.00
CA GLY A 95 12.63 -14.95 10.13
C GLY A 95 13.72 -14.00 9.62
N GLU A 96 13.40 -12.72 9.33
CA GLU A 96 14.43 -11.71 9.10
C GLU A 96 15.30 -11.51 10.35
N ALA A 97 16.60 -11.31 10.15
CA ALA A 97 17.51 -10.99 11.25
C ALA A 97 17.12 -9.66 11.94
N PRO A 98 17.41 -9.50 13.24
CA PRO A 98 17.26 -8.22 13.92
C PRO A 98 18.25 -7.19 13.37
N LYS A 99 17.94 -5.91 13.56
CA LYS A 99 18.81 -4.78 13.19
C LYS A 99 19.30 -4.09 14.48
N MET A 100 19.12 -2.77 14.61
CA MET A 100 19.35 -2.05 15.87
C MET A 100 18.30 -2.37 16.95
N GLY A 101 17.14 -2.85 16.52
CA GLY A 101 16.04 -3.39 17.33
C GLY A 101 15.65 -4.80 16.86
N PRO A 102 14.81 -5.49 17.66
CA PRO A 102 14.32 -6.83 17.34
C PRO A 102 13.46 -6.87 16.08
N ASN A 103 13.26 -8.06 15.53
CA ASN A 103 12.24 -8.32 14.52
C ASN A 103 10.83 -8.12 15.13
N LEU A 104 9.92 -7.52 14.37
CA LEU A 104 8.55 -7.24 14.77
C LEU A 104 7.50 -8.16 14.10
N TYR A 105 7.93 -9.13 13.28
CA TYR A 105 7.03 -10.17 12.76
C TYR A 105 6.49 -11.03 13.91
N GLY A 106 5.16 -11.19 13.97
CA GLY A 106 4.49 -11.98 15.00
C GLY A 106 4.49 -11.35 16.39
N VAL A 107 4.90 -10.09 16.55
CA VAL A 107 5.03 -9.45 17.88
C VAL A 107 3.70 -9.25 18.60
N VAL A 108 2.59 -9.11 17.87
CA VAL A 108 1.27 -8.88 18.47
C VAL A 108 0.76 -10.16 19.16
N GLY A 109 0.51 -10.07 20.46
CA GLY A 109 0.21 -11.20 21.34
C GLY A 109 1.45 -11.94 21.88
N ALA A 110 2.65 -11.69 21.34
CA ALA A 110 3.89 -12.32 21.80
C ALA A 110 4.35 -11.76 23.15
N LYS A 111 5.22 -12.51 23.85
CA LYS A 111 5.82 -12.04 25.10
C LYS A 111 6.73 -10.83 24.88
N HIS A 112 6.85 -10.00 25.91
CA HIS A 112 7.92 -9.00 25.98
C HIS A 112 9.28 -9.73 25.92
N ALA A 113 10.22 -9.17 25.15
CA ALA A 113 11.55 -9.76 24.92
C ALA A 113 11.56 -11.22 24.38
N HIS A 114 10.64 -11.57 23.47
CA HIS A 114 10.50 -12.96 22.97
C HIS A 114 11.56 -13.41 21.95
N GLU A 115 12.34 -12.51 21.34
CA GLU A 115 13.33 -12.90 20.32
C GLU A 115 14.61 -13.43 20.99
N GLU A 116 14.90 -14.71 20.78
CA GLU A 116 16.10 -15.34 21.33
C GLU A 116 17.37 -14.75 20.70
N GLY A 117 18.37 -14.44 21.54
CA GLY A 117 19.65 -13.87 21.11
C GLY A 117 19.67 -12.34 20.94
N PHE A 118 18.53 -11.64 20.97
CA PHE A 118 18.53 -10.18 20.92
C PHE A 118 18.92 -9.53 22.28
N ALA A 119 19.76 -8.49 22.23
CA ALA A 119 20.30 -7.80 23.41
C ALA A 119 19.30 -6.79 24.01
N TYR A 120 18.22 -7.28 24.61
CA TYR A 120 17.22 -6.44 25.29
C TYR A 120 17.76 -5.72 26.53
N SER A 121 17.27 -4.49 26.75
CA SER A 121 17.53 -3.71 27.96
C SER A 121 17.01 -4.42 29.22
N ASP A 122 17.65 -4.19 30.37
CA ASP A 122 17.24 -4.79 31.64
C ASP A 122 15.80 -4.47 32.04
N PRO A 123 15.28 -3.24 31.86
CA PRO A 123 13.86 -2.95 32.10
C PRO A 123 12.92 -3.73 31.18
N MET A 124 13.26 -3.90 29.89
CA MET A 124 12.43 -4.65 28.94
C MET A 124 12.33 -6.13 29.34
N LYS A 125 13.47 -6.77 29.70
CA LYS A 125 13.50 -8.15 30.19
C LYS A 125 12.71 -8.34 31.49
N LYS A 126 12.68 -7.32 32.36
CA LYS A 126 11.97 -7.34 33.65
C LYS A 126 10.49 -6.96 33.56
N SER A 127 10.05 -6.34 32.45
CA SER A 127 8.67 -5.86 32.29
C SER A 127 7.64 -6.98 32.43
N GLY A 128 7.94 -8.18 31.93
CA GLY A 128 6.99 -9.29 31.85
C GLY A 128 5.77 -9.01 30.98
N GLY A 129 4.91 -10.01 30.80
CA GLY A 129 3.66 -9.89 30.04
C GLY A 129 3.80 -10.05 28.52
N ASN A 130 2.70 -9.73 27.82
CA ASN A 130 2.55 -9.89 26.38
C ASN A 130 2.15 -8.56 25.72
N TRP A 131 2.51 -8.43 24.45
CA TRP A 131 2.13 -7.32 23.57
C TRP A 131 0.69 -7.43 23.07
N ASP A 132 -0.28 -7.32 23.98
CA ASP A 132 -1.68 -7.09 23.63
C ASP A 132 -1.90 -5.69 23.01
N PHE A 133 -3.11 -5.43 22.50
CA PHE A 133 -3.43 -4.17 21.83
C PHE A 133 -3.29 -2.94 22.74
N ASP A 134 -3.57 -3.09 24.05
CA ASP A 134 -3.54 -2.02 25.04
C ASP A 134 -2.11 -1.69 25.52
N SER A 135 -1.24 -2.69 25.64
CA SER A 135 0.18 -2.51 25.95
C SER A 135 0.92 -1.95 24.73
N LEU A 136 0.61 -2.42 23.52
CA LEU A 136 1.14 -1.84 22.28
C LEU A 136 0.72 -0.38 22.07
N ASN A 137 -0.54 -0.02 22.35
CA ASN A 137 -1.01 1.37 22.29
C ASN A 137 -0.16 2.30 23.18
N LYS A 138 -0.01 1.94 24.47
CA LYS A 138 0.76 2.71 25.46
C LYS A 138 2.25 2.76 25.12
N TRP A 139 2.80 1.64 24.65
CA TRP A 139 4.20 1.53 24.21
C TRP A 139 4.49 2.45 23.03
N LEU A 140 3.67 2.38 21.98
CA LEU A 140 3.83 3.18 20.78
C LEU A 140 3.58 4.68 21.04
N GLU A 141 2.78 5.05 22.04
CA GLU A 141 2.56 6.45 22.43
C GLU A 141 3.75 7.09 23.15
N ASN A 142 4.41 6.33 24.03
CA ASN A 142 5.58 6.78 24.80
C ASN A 142 6.42 5.60 25.33
N PRO A 143 7.39 5.08 24.55
CA PRO A 143 8.18 3.91 24.97
C PRO A 143 8.95 4.15 26.28
N LYS A 144 9.54 5.34 26.42
CA LYS A 144 10.32 5.73 27.62
C LYS A 144 9.44 5.93 28.86
N GLY A 145 8.18 6.32 28.68
CA GLY A 145 7.20 6.43 29.76
C GLY A 145 6.61 5.08 30.18
N TYR A 146 6.41 4.16 29.22
CA TYR A 146 5.84 2.84 29.48
C TYR A 146 6.87 1.88 30.12
N ILE A 147 8.10 1.83 29.61
CA ILE A 147 9.21 1.10 30.24
C ILE A 147 10.40 2.07 30.42
N PRO A 148 10.50 2.73 31.60
CA PRO A 148 11.64 3.59 31.93
C PRO A 148 12.97 2.85 31.81
N GLY A 149 13.93 3.47 31.11
CA GLY A 149 15.23 2.86 30.82
C GLY A 149 15.24 1.86 29.64
N THR A 150 14.20 1.82 28.80
CA THR A 150 14.29 1.14 27.50
C THR A 150 15.38 1.75 26.61
N THR A 151 16.06 0.90 25.82
CA THR A 151 17.01 1.31 24.78
C THR A 151 16.32 1.85 23.52
N MET A 152 15.00 1.67 23.37
CA MET A 152 14.24 2.20 22.23
C MET A 152 14.14 3.73 22.31
N ALA A 153 15.03 4.42 21.59
CA ALA A 153 15.11 5.88 21.55
C ALA A 153 14.04 6.54 20.64
N PHE A 154 12.80 6.05 20.67
CA PHE A 154 11.69 6.56 19.87
C PHE A 154 10.83 7.57 20.67
N ALA A 155 10.39 8.64 20.01
CA ALA A 155 9.62 9.72 20.64
C ALA A 155 8.14 9.36 20.90
N GLY A 156 7.65 8.29 20.27
CA GLY A 156 6.25 7.87 20.31
C GLY A 156 5.39 8.51 19.21
N ILE A 157 4.24 7.91 18.96
CA ILE A 157 3.22 8.32 17.99
C ILE A 157 2.06 8.94 18.76
N LYS A 158 1.76 10.23 18.55
CA LYS A 158 0.72 10.93 19.31
C LYS A 158 -0.71 10.68 18.83
N SER A 159 -0.91 10.50 17.52
CA SER A 159 -2.22 10.14 16.96
C SER A 159 -2.64 8.72 17.38
N PRO A 160 -3.79 8.56 18.08
CA PRO A 160 -4.31 7.23 18.41
C PRO A 160 -4.66 6.41 17.17
N GLN A 161 -5.14 7.05 16.09
CA GLN A 161 -5.41 6.38 14.82
C GLN A 161 -4.13 5.86 14.15
N GLU A 162 -3.05 6.65 14.11
CA GLU A 162 -1.77 6.16 13.56
C GLU A 162 -1.23 4.95 14.35
N ARG A 163 -1.49 4.89 15.66
CA ARG A 163 -1.14 3.73 16.49
C ARG A 163 -2.04 2.54 16.19
N ALA A 164 -3.35 2.73 16.02
CA ALA A 164 -4.30 1.68 15.68
C ALA A 164 -3.98 1.07 14.30
N ASP A 165 -3.75 1.91 13.30
CA ASP A 165 -3.31 1.54 11.95
C ASP A 165 -2.01 0.72 12.00
N LEU A 166 -0.99 1.20 12.74
CA LEU A 166 0.28 0.48 12.92
C LEU A 166 0.11 -0.88 13.61
N VAL A 167 -0.70 -0.95 14.67
CA VAL A 167 -0.98 -2.21 15.39
C VAL A 167 -1.73 -3.19 14.49
N ALA A 168 -2.67 -2.73 13.67
CA ALA A 168 -3.35 -3.57 12.67
C ALA A 168 -2.38 -4.11 11.60
N TYR A 169 -1.42 -3.31 11.13
CA TYR A 169 -0.34 -3.76 10.25
C TYR A 169 0.56 -4.81 10.91
N MET A 170 1.03 -4.55 12.14
CA MET A 170 1.87 -5.48 12.89
C MET A 170 1.14 -6.80 13.18
N ASN A 171 -0.17 -6.74 13.45
CA ASN A 171 -1.00 -7.92 13.66
C ASN A 171 -1.15 -8.75 12.38
N LYS A 172 -1.29 -8.10 11.22
CA LYS A 172 -1.32 -8.74 9.90
C LYS A 172 0.02 -9.40 9.53
N ASN A 173 1.15 -8.88 9.99
CA ASN A 173 2.47 -9.48 9.82
C ASN A 173 2.74 -10.54 10.91
N SER A 174 1.92 -11.57 10.97
CA SER A 174 2.02 -12.68 11.93
C SER A 174 1.52 -13.99 11.30
N ASP A 175 2.08 -15.13 11.72
CA ASP A 175 1.51 -16.46 11.45
C ASP A 175 0.25 -16.73 12.31
N SER A 176 0.09 -15.97 13.41
CA SER A 176 -1.00 -16.08 14.38
C SER A 176 -1.56 -14.68 14.70
N PRO A 177 -2.21 -14.01 13.73
CA PRO A 177 -2.86 -12.72 13.96
C PRO A 177 -3.90 -12.83 15.08
N GLN A 178 -3.85 -11.92 16.04
CA GLN A 178 -4.84 -11.84 17.10
C GLN A 178 -6.19 -11.38 16.54
N PRO A 179 -7.33 -11.90 17.02
CA PRO A 179 -8.64 -11.45 16.56
C PRO A 179 -8.81 -9.96 16.89
N LEU A 180 -8.99 -9.13 15.85
CA LEU A 180 -9.31 -7.72 16.06
C LEU A 180 -10.66 -7.60 16.77
N PRO A 181 -10.82 -6.61 17.68
CA PRO A 181 -12.13 -6.28 18.23
C PRO A 181 -13.08 -5.98 17.09
N LYS A 182 -14.18 -6.73 17.00
CA LYS A 182 -15.33 -6.36 16.16
C LYS A 182 -16.19 -5.42 16.98
N ASP A 183 -16.89 -4.52 16.28
CA ASP A 183 -17.69 -3.43 16.85
C ASP A 183 -18.34 -3.82 18.19
N SER A 184 -17.95 -3.15 19.27
CA SER A 184 -18.30 -3.53 20.64
C SER A 184 -19.74 -3.17 21.00
N GLY A 185 -20.68 -3.88 20.37
CA GLY A 185 -22.07 -4.02 20.76
C GLY A 185 -22.31 -5.24 21.65
N SER A 186 -21.35 -5.62 22.51
CA SER A 186 -21.49 -6.68 23.52
C SER A 186 -20.74 -6.36 24.79
N LYS A 187 -21.28 -6.83 25.92
CA LYS A 187 -20.80 -6.63 27.29
C LYS A 187 -19.54 -7.48 27.56
N PRO A 188 -18.72 -7.18 28.59
CA PRO A 188 -17.61 -8.05 28.97
C PRO A 188 -18.18 -9.28 29.67
N ASP A 189 -17.91 -10.46 29.13
CA ASP A 189 -18.18 -11.73 29.81
C ASP A 189 -16.88 -12.26 30.44
N ASP A 190 -17.03 -12.82 31.65
CA ASP A 190 -15.93 -13.14 32.56
C ASP A 190 -14.99 -14.26 32.06
N ASN A 191 -13.79 -14.21 32.61
CA ASN A 191 -12.70 -15.13 32.29
C ASN A 191 -12.74 -16.42 33.15
N THR A 192 -12.01 -17.44 32.67
CA THR A 192 -11.30 -18.51 33.41
C THR A 192 -12.03 -19.89 33.52
N PRO A 193 -11.34 -21.05 33.61
CA PRO A 193 -10.63 -21.70 32.48
C PRO A 193 -10.80 -23.25 32.39
N GLY A 194 -10.29 -23.86 31.31
CA GLY A 194 -9.63 -25.18 31.39
C GLY A 194 -10.22 -26.35 30.58
N GLY A 195 -9.34 -27.29 30.20
CA GLY A 195 -9.73 -28.62 29.68
C GLY A 195 -9.17 -29.00 28.31
N GLN A 196 -8.00 -29.64 28.25
CA GLN A 196 -7.54 -30.35 27.04
C GLN A 196 -8.39 -31.60 26.75
N LYS A 197 -8.57 -31.95 25.47
CA LYS A 197 -8.01 -33.19 24.84
C LYS A 197 -8.79 -33.63 23.58
N ALA A 198 -8.06 -34.02 22.54
CA ALA A 198 -8.53 -34.78 21.36
C ALA A 198 -7.92 -36.22 21.37
N PRO A 199 -8.08 -37.10 20.37
CA PRO A 199 -9.00 -37.13 19.22
C PRO A 199 -9.85 -38.42 19.16
N GLY A 200 -10.59 -38.65 18.07
CA GLY A 200 -11.26 -39.92 17.74
C GLY A 200 -11.71 -39.96 16.28
N ASP A 201 -11.41 -41.05 15.57
CA ASP A 201 -11.42 -41.13 14.09
C ASP A 201 -12.66 -41.80 13.45
N GLN A 202 -12.71 -41.65 12.12
CA GLN A 202 -13.38 -42.48 11.10
C GLN A 202 -14.90 -42.31 10.89
N ALA A 203 -15.48 -42.60 9.71
CA ALA A 203 -15.09 -42.56 8.28
C ALA A 203 -16.21 -43.27 7.49
N GLY A 204 -16.43 -42.90 6.23
CA GLY A 204 -17.41 -43.51 5.32
C GLY A 204 -18.01 -42.43 4.41
N ALA A 205 -17.52 -42.20 3.18
CA ALA A 205 -17.58 -43.05 1.99
C ALA A 205 -19.02 -43.33 1.52
N ALA A 206 -19.39 -43.20 0.25
CA ALA A 206 -18.75 -42.59 -0.93
C ALA A 206 -19.83 -42.32 -1.99
N GLY A 207 -19.61 -41.39 -2.92
CA GLY A 207 -20.56 -41.11 -4.00
C GLY A 207 -19.93 -40.20 -5.06
N SER A 208 -19.43 -40.81 -6.13
CA SER A 208 -18.80 -40.08 -7.25
C SER A 208 -19.84 -39.73 -8.31
N ASP A 209 -19.88 -38.45 -8.71
CA ASP A 209 -20.33 -38.07 -10.05
C ASP A 209 -19.35 -37.04 -10.63
N LYS A 210 -19.03 -37.19 -11.93
CA LYS A 210 -17.97 -36.45 -12.61
C LYS A 210 -18.53 -35.70 -13.82
N ALA A 211 -18.19 -34.40 -13.87
CA ALA A 211 -18.49 -33.45 -14.95
C ALA A 211 -19.98 -33.01 -15.02
N VAL A 212 -20.32 -31.80 -15.51
CA VAL A 212 -19.51 -30.81 -16.25
C VAL A 212 -19.73 -29.41 -15.66
N ALA A 213 -18.68 -28.60 -15.56
CA ALA A 213 -18.80 -27.21 -15.09
C ALA A 213 -19.23 -26.25 -16.22
N LYS A 214 -20.22 -25.37 -15.96
CA LYS A 214 -20.25 -24.00 -16.50
C LYS A 214 -21.17 -23.09 -15.67
N ALA A 215 -20.80 -21.80 -15.59
CA ALA A 215 -21.60 -20.69 -15.08
C ALA A 215 -21.98 -20.71 -13.58
N SER A 216 -20.98 -20.77 -12.70
CA SER A 216 -21.07 -20.11 -11.38
C SER A 216 -19.69 -19.56 -11.03
N GLY A 217 -19.59 -18.24 -10.81
CA GLY A 217 -18.30 -17.57 -10.59
C GLY A 217 -18.26 -16.07 -10.95
N ALA A 218 -19.14 -15.59 -11.83
CA ALA A 218 -19.34 -14.15 -12.04
C ALA A 218 -19.91 -13.51 -10.76
N GLY A 219 -21.12 -13.94 -10.33
CA GLY A 219 -21.79 -13.36 -9.16
C GLY A 219 -21.01 -13.43 -7.83
N ASP A 220 -20.11 -14.40 -7.65
CA ASP A 220 -19.20 -14.46 -6.48
C ASP A 220 -18.11 -13.37 -6.57
N LEU A 221 -17.56 -13.14 -7.76
CA LEU A 221 -16.60 -12.07 -8.02
C LEU A 221 -17.28 -10.68 -7.99
N ASP A 222 -18.45 -10.53 -8.60
CA ASP A 222 -19.23 -9.28 -8.56
C ASP A 222 -19.60 -8.89 -7.12
N ALA A 223 -20.00 -9.87 -6.29
CA ALA A 223 -20.23 -9.67 -4.86
C ALA A 223 -18.93 -9.32 -4.10
N LYS A 224 -17.81 -9.95 -4.43
CA LYS A 224 -16.49 -9.61 -3.86
C LYS A 224 -16.07 -8.19 -4.22
N VAL A 225 -16.25 -7.75 -5.47
CA VAL A 225 -15.94 -6.37 -5.89
C VAL A 225 -16.90 -5.38 -5.21
N ALA A 226 -18.18 -5.71 -5.07
CA ALA A 226 -19.16 -4.87 -4.37
C ALA A 226 -18.85 -4.71 -2.87
N ALA A 227 -18.34 -5.77 -2.23
CA ALA A 227 -17.94 -5.77 -0.82
C ALA A 227 -16.48 -5.31 -0.58
N ALA A 228 -15.67 -5.18 -1.63
CA ALA A 228 -14.27 -4.82 -1.52
C ALA A 228 -14.08 -3.32 -1.30
N ASP A 229 -13.10 -2.98 -0.46
CA ASP A 229 -12.78 -1.61 -0.09
C ASP A 229 -12.03 -0.87 -1.23
N PRO A 230 -12.61 0.19 -1.83
CA PRO A 230 -11.96 0.98 -2.87
C PRO A 230 -10.70 1.71 -2.39
N ALA A 231 -10.52 1.95 -1.08
CA ALA A 231 -9.29 2.53 -0.54
C ALA A 231 -8.12 1.55 -0.67
N LYS A 232 -8.30 0.26 -0.35
CA LYS A 232 -7.30 -0.79 -0.62
C LYS A 232 -6.99 -0.88 -2.11
N GLY A 233 -8.01 -0.79 -2.96
CA GLY A 233 -7.85 -0.72 -4.42
C GLY A 233 -6.97 0.46 -4.88
N GLN A 234 -7.19 1.65 -4.31
CA GLN A 234 -6.37 2.83 -4.59
C GLN A 234 -4.90 2.63 -4.19
N GLN A 235 -4.63 1.94 -3.09
CA GLN A 235 -3.24 1.65 -2.67
C GLN A 235 -2.55 0.68 -3.63
N ILE A 236 -3.27 -0.32 -4.13
CA ILE A 236 -2.77 -1.24 -5.15
C ILE A 236 -2.55 -0.48 -6.48
N ALA A 237 -3.46 0.44 -6.84
CA ALA A 237 -3.35 1.27 -8.04
C ALA A 237 -2.08 2.16 -8.06
N LYS A 238 -1.49 2.49 -6.90
CA LYS A 238 -0.17 3.17 -6.83
C LYS A 238 0.94 2.37 -7.51
N ARG A 239 0.88 1.04 -7.49
CA ARG A 239 1.81 0.15 -8.21
C ARG A 239 1.70 0.36 -9.73
N CYS A 240 0.52 0.72 -10.23
CA CYS A 240 0.24 1.02 -11.63
C CYS A 240 0.57 2.48 -12.01
N SER A 241 0.54 3.43 -11.06
CA SER A 241 0.69 4.87 -11.32
C SER A 241 2.04 5.31 -11.89
N ALA A 242 3.07 4.45 -11.80
CA ALA A 242 4.34 4.64 -12.49
C ALA A 242 4.20 4.60 -14.02
N CYS A 243 3.28 3.77 -14.53
CA CYS A 243 3.02 3.61 -15.97
C CYS A 243 1.68 4.17 -16.42
N HIS A 244 0.71 4.35 -15.53
CA HIS A 244 -0.66 4.75 -15.87
C HIS A 244 -1.08 6.06 -15.21
N SER A 245 -1.99 6.77 -15.88
CA SER A 245 -2.82 7.85 -15.32
C SER A 245 -4.15 7.29 -14.82
N PHE A 246 -4.79 8.03 -13.91
CA PHE A 246 -6.07 7.66 -13.31
C PHE A 246 -7.04 8.85 -13.21
N GLY A 247 -6.60 10.09 -13.45
CA GLY A 247 -7.48 11.25 -13.47
C GLY A 247 -8.27 11.35 -14.79
N LYS A 248 -9.47 11.91 -14.71
CA LYS A 248 -10.33 12.16 -15.86
C LYS A 248 -9.63 13.07 -16.87
N GLY A 249 -9.43 12.57 -18.10
CA GLY A 249 -8.76 13.32 -19.17
C GLY A 249 -7.24 13.50 -19.01
N GLU A 250 -6.60 12.85 -18.02
CA GLU A 250 -5.13 12.85 -17.93
C GLU A 250 -4.48 12.21 -19.16
N PRO A 251 -3.31 12.70 -19.61
CA PRO A 251 -2.57 12.11 -20.72
C PRO A 251 -2.11 10.68 -20.37
N ALA A 252 -1.91 9.85 -21.39
CA ALA A 252 -1.21 8.57 -21.22
C ALA A 252 0.24 8.80 -20.76
N LYS A 253 0.81 7.81 -20.07
CA LYS A 253 2.24 7.74 -19.72
C LYS A 253 2.86 6.58 -20.51
N ALA A 254 3.66 5.72 -19.87
CA ALA A 254 4.16 4.49 -20.48
C ALA A 254 3.04 3.47 -20.81
N GLY A 255 1.87 3.63 -20.19
CA GLY A 255 0.61 2.94 -20.47
C GLY A 255 -0.56 3.94 -20.59
N PRO A 256 -1.74 3.45 -21.04
CA PRO A 256 -2.94 4.28 -21.21
C PRO A 256 -3.47 4.81 -19.87
N ASN A 257 -4.33 5.82 -19.94
CA ASN A 257 -5.15 6.25 -18.81
C ASN A 257 -6.15 5.13 -18.44
N LEU A 258 -6.39 4.96 -17.15
CA LEU A 258 -7.29 3.95 -16.58
C LEU A 258 -8.56 4.56 -15.96
N TYR A 259 -8.77 5.87 -16.06
CA TYR A 259 -10.05 6.50 -15.73
C TYR A 259 -11.16 5.96 -16.64
N GLY A 260 -12.27 5.50 -16.07
CA GLY A 260 -13.40 4.97 -16.84
C GLY A 260 -13.15 3.63 -17.55
N VAL A 261 -12.05 2.94 -17.28
CA VAL A 261 -11.69 1.70 -18.00
C VAL A 261 -12.65 0.53 -17.73
N VAL A 262 -13.31 0.50 -16.56
CA VAL A 262 -14.27 -0.56 -16.22
C VAL A 262 -15.54 -0.39 -17.05
N GLY A 263 -15.91 -1.42 -17.81
CA GLY A 263 -16.96 -1.39 -18.83
C GLY A 263 -16.54 -0.85 -20.20
N ALA A 264 -15.38 -0.19 -20.31
CA ALA A 264 -14.88 0.34 -21.58
C ALA A 264 -14.38 -0.76 -22.52
N LYS A 265 -14.28 -0.45 -23.82
CA LYS A 265 -13.71 -1.38 -24.80
C LYS A 265 -12.22 -1.66 -24.53
N HIS A 266 -11.76 -2.83 -24.94
CA HIS A 266 -10.33 -3.06 -25.12
C HIS A 266 -9.78 -2.02 -26.10
N ALA A 267 -8.59 -1.49 -25.79
CA ALA A 267 -7.95 -0.41 -26.55
C ALA A 267 -8.77 0.91 -26.69
N HIS A 268 -9.62 1.27 -25.71
CA HIS A 268 -10.53 2.43 -25.82
C HIS A 268 -9.88 3.83 -25.88
N GLN A 269 -8.60 4.02 -25.54
CA GLN A 269 -8.00 5.35 -25.53
C GLN A 269 -7.46 5.73 -26.92
N ASP A 270 -8.11 6.71 -27.56
CA ASP A 270 -7.63 7.28 -28.82
C ASP A 270 -6.20 7.83 -28.69
N GLY A 271 -5.39 7.61 -29.73
CA GLY A 271 -4.00 8.06 -29.80
C GLY A 271 -2.98 7.24 -29.00
N PHE A 272 -3.39 6.28 -28.16
CA PHE A 272 -2.43 5.42 -27.45
C PHE A 272 -1.91 4.27 -28.33
N ALA A 273 -0.59 4.02 -28.28
CA ALA A 273 0.09 2.98 -29.05
C ALA A 273 -0.08 1.57 -28.43
N TYR A 274 -1.29 1.02 -28.51
CA TYR A 274 -1.57 -0.35 -28.07
C TYR A 274 -0.79 -1.41 -28.87
N SER A 275 -0.51 -2.56 -28.23
CA SER A 275 0.08 -3.71 -28.92
C SER A 275 -0.93 -4.34 -29.90
N GLU A 276 -0.42 -4.98 -30.95
CA GLU A 276 -1.26 -5.65 -31.96
C GLU A 276 -2.24 -6.69 -31.37
N PRO A 277 -1.85 -7.53 -30.39
CA PRO A 277 -2.79 -8.41 -29.70
C PRO A 277 -3.87 -7.67 -28.89
N MET A 278 -3.55 -6.52 -28.28
CA MET A 278 -4.51 -5.72 -27.51
C MET A 278 -5.55 -5.00 -28.40
N LYS A 279 -5.17 -4.61 -29.62
CA LYS A 279 -6.13 -4.09 -30.61
C LYS A 279 -7.06 -5.19 -31.14
N LYS A 280 -6.56 -6.42 -31.25
CA LYS A 280 -7.26 -7.58 -31.84
C LYS A 280 -8.08 -8.39 -30.84
N SER A 281 -7.88 -8.20 -29.53
CA SER A 281 -8.60 -8.96 -28.49
C SER A 281 -10.11 -8.74 -28.55
N GLY A 282 -10.55 -7.50 -28.79
CA GLY A 282 -11.97 -7.12 -28.89
C GLY A 282 -12.73 -7.28 -27.57
N GLY A 283 -13.96 -6.76 -27.51
CA GLY A 283 -14.80 -6.80 -26.31
C GLY A 283 -14.53 -5.66 -25.32
N ASN A 284 -15.03 -5.83 -24.10
CA ASN A 284 -15.05 -4.81 -23.04
C ASN A 284 -14.43 -5.34 -21.74
N TRP A 285 -13.85 -4.43 -20.96
CA TRP A 285 -13.31 -4.66 -19.62
C TRP A 285 -14.43 -4.79 -18.57
N ASP A 286 -15.19 -5.87 -18.64
CA ASP A 286 -16.07 -6.29 -17.54
C ASP A 286 -15.27 -6.79 -16.31
N ILE A 287 -15.97 -7.09 -15.22
CA ILE A 287 -15.37 -7.50 -13.95
C ILE A 287 -14.56 -8.81 -14.09
N ALA A 288 -15.06 -9.77 -14.88
CA ALA A 288 -14.44 -11.09 -15.03
C ALA A 288 -13.22 -11.11 -15.98
N SER A 289 -13.21 -10.23 -16.99
CA SER A 289 -12.08 -10.00 -17.89
C SER A 289 -10.98 -9.20 -17.20
N LEU A 290 -11.33 -8.17 -16.42
CA LEU A 290 -10.38 -7.42 -15.60
C LEU A 290 -9.71 -8.29 -14.54
N ASP A 291 -10.45 -9.19 -13.86
CA ASP A 291 -9.84 -10.09 -12.87
C ASP A 291 -8.77 -11.00 -13.50
N LYS A 292 -9.08 -11.64 -14.63
CA LYS A 292 -8.13 -12.48 -15.37
C LYS A 292 -6.95 -11.69 -15.93
N TRP A 293 -7.19 -10.48 -16.41
CA TRP A 293 -6.14 -9.56 -16.87
C TRP A 293 -5.20 -9.20 -15.74
N LEU A 294 -5.74 -8.79 -14.59
CA LEU A 294 -4.95 -8.39 -13.42
C LEU A 294 -4.22 -9.59 -12.79
N GLU A 295 -4.73 -10.82 -12.91
CA GLU A 295 -4.04 -12.04 -12.44
C GLU A 295 -2.81 -12.43 -13.28
N ASN A 296 -2.91 -12.29 -14.61
CA ASN A 296 -1.83 -12.64 -15.54
C ASN A 296 -2.03 -11.96 -16.93
N PRO A 297 -1.53 -10.72 -17.12
CA PRO A 297 -1.72 -10.00 -18.38
C PRO A 297 -1.14 -10.74 -19.59
N LYS A 298 0.06 -11.32 -19.43
CA LYS A 298 0.77 -12.06 -20.49
C LYS A 298 0.07 -13.38 -20.85
N GLY A 299 -0.64 -13.99 -19.90
CA GLY A 299 -1.45 -15.18 -20.15
C GLY A 299 -2.82 -14.87 -20.76
N TYR A 300 -3.43 -13.74 -20.39
CA TYR A 300 -4.75 -13.34 -20.89
C TYR A 300 -4.69 -12.77 -22.33
N ILE A 301 -3.71 -11.91 -22.64
CA ILE A 301 -3.42 -11.46 -24.01
C ILE A 301 -1.92 -11.70 -24.29
N PRO A 302 -1.55 -12.86 -24.86
CA PRO A 302 -0.18 -13.15 -25.29
C PRO A 302 0.34 -12.07 -26.25
N GLY A 303 1.55 -11.56 -25.98
CA GLY A 303 2.13 -10.45 -26.75
C GLY A 303 1.61 -9.05 -26.36
N THR A 304 0.98 -8.89 -25.18
CA THR A 304 0.81 -7.56 -24.59
C THR A 304 2.16 -6.89 -24.28
N THR A 305 2.23 -5.57 -24.46
CA THR A 305 3.36 -4.73 -24.01
C THR A 305 3.34 -4.45 -22.50
N MET A 306 2.24 -4.75 -21.80
CA MET A 306 2.14 -4.55 -20.34
C MET A 306 3.02 -5.56 -19.59
N ALA A 307 4.22 -5.11 -19.19
CA ALA A 307 5.22 -5.90 -18.47
C ALA A 307 4.90 -6.07 -16.97
N PHE A 308 3.66 -6.42 -16.62
CA PHE A 308 3.21 -6.63 -15.25
C PHE A 308 3.13 -8.13 -14.91
N ALA A 309 3.58 -8.50 -13.70
CA ALA A 309 3.63 -9.90 -13.24
C ALA A 309 2.27 -10.49 -12.82
N GLY A 310 1.28 -9.62 -12.59
CA GLY A 310 -0.06 -10.01 -12.12
C GLY A 310 -0.21 -10.01 -10.60
N ILE A 311 -1.46 -10.00 -10.14
CA ILE A 311 -1.88 -10.00 -8.73
C ILE A 311 -2.49 -11.37 -8.42
N LYS A 312 -1.84 -12.16 -7.56
CA LYS A 312 -2.29 -13.53 -7.24
C LYS A 312 -3.45 -13.59 -6.25
N SER A 313 -3.58 -12.60 -5.37
CA SER A 313 -4.71 -12.52 -4.45
C SER A 313 -5.96 -12.04 -5.19
N ALA A 314 -7.02 -12.86 -5.18
CA ALA A 314 -8.32 -12.47 -5.74
C ALA A 314 -8.94 -11.27 -5.00
N ASP A 315 -8.71 -11.14 -3.69
CA ASP A 315 -9.22 -10.02 -2.90
C ASP A 315 -8.49 -8.71 -3.22
N GLU A 316 -7.18 -8.75 -3.52
CA GLU A 316 -6.44 -7.59 -4.03
C GLU A 316 -6.95 -7.17 -5.42
N ARG A 317 -7.25 -8.14 -6.30
CA ARG A 317 -7.86 -7.83 -7.61
C ARG A 317 -9.26 -7.24 -7.45
N ALA A 318 -10.10 -7.83 -6.61
CA ALA A 318 -11.45 -7.34 -6.36
C ALA A 318 -11.45 -5.90 -5.82
N ALA A 319 -10.56 -5.58 -4.87
CA ALA A 319 -10.39 -4.22 -4.36
C ALA A 319 -9.89 -3.25 -5.43
N LEU A 320 -8.91 -3.64 -6.25
CA LEU A 320 -8.42 -2.80 -7.36
C LEU A 320 -9.52 -2.54 -8.40
N ILE A 321 -10.31 -3.56 -8.76
CA ILE A 321 -11.45 -3.42 -9.67
C ILE A 321 -12.53 -2.52 -9.06
N ALA A 322 -12.81 -2.62 -7.75
CA ALA A 322 -13.77 -1.75 -7.06
C ALA A 322 -13.34 -0.27 -7.10
N TYR A 323 -12.05 -0.01 -6.90
CA TYR A 323 -11.46 1.33 -7.07
C TYR A 323 -11.57 1.83 -8.52
N MET A 324 -11.17 1.02 -9.50
CA MET A 324 -11.22 1.38 -10.91
C MET A 324 -12.67 1.61 -11.39
N ASN A 325 -13.64 0.86 -10.85
CA ASN A 325 -15.05 1.03 -11.15
C ASN A 325 -15.59 2.35 -10.58
N LYS A 326 -15.23 2.68 -9.33
CA LYS A 326 -15.56 3.97 -8.71
C LYS A 326 -14.90 5.16 -9.44
N ASN A 327 -13.75 4.93 -10.08
CA ASN A 327 -12.99 5.93 -10.83
C ASN A 327 -13.46 6.02 -12.30
N SER A 328 -14.76 6.23 -12.48
CA SER A 328 -15.47 6.28 -13.77
C SER A 328 -16.65 7.26 -13.70
N ASP A 329 -16.98 7.91 -14.82
CA ASP A 329 -18.26 8.63 -14.98
C ASP A 329 -19.45 7.65 -15.13
N SER A 330 -19.17 6.39 -15.47
CA SER A 330 -20.15 5.33 -15.70
C SER A 330 -19.69 4.05 -15.01
N PRO A 331 -19.77 3.97 -13.66
CA PRO A 331 -19.49 2.75 -12.93
C PRO A 331 -20.46 1.64 -13.34
N LEU A 332 -19.96 0.41 -13.52
CA LEU A 332 -20.80 -0.77 -13.65
C LEU A 332 -21.57 -1.01 -12.36
N GLN A 333 -22.85 -1.36 -12.47
CA GLN A 333 -23.69 -1.72 -11.33
C GLN A 333 -23.36 -3.13 -10.86
N LEU A 334 -22.59 -3.21 -9.77
CA LEU A 334 -22.21 -4.46 -9.12
C LEU A 334 -23.41 -4.99 -8.33
N SER A 335 -24.14 -5.94 -8.91
CA SER A 335 -25.47 -6.29 -8.45
C SER A 335 -25.62 -7.78 -8.14
N GLY A 336 -25.89 -8.10 -6.87
CA GLY A 336 -26.55 -9.35 -6.47
C GLY A 336 -28.05 -9.35 -6.79
N GLY A 337 -28.46 -8.63 -7.84
CA GLY A 337 -29.85 -8.37 -8.20
C GLY A 337 -29.95 -8.07 -9.69
N VAL A 338 -30.60 -8.97 -10.42
CA VAL A 338 -30.72 -8.94 -11.89
C VAL A 338 -31.15 -7.56 -12.38
N SER A 339 -30.27 -6.86 -13.08
CA SER A 339 -30.67 -5.78 -13.99
C SER A 339 -31.08 -6.42 -15.32
N PRO A 340 -32.28 -6.15 -15.85
CA PRO A 340 -32.78 -6.84 -17.03
C PRO A 340 -31.96 -6.47 -18.26
N GLU A 341 -31.67 -7.47 -19.08
CA GLU A 341 -31.16 -7.31 -20.43
C GLU A 341 -32.09 -6.35 -21.21
N PRO A 342 -31.60 -5.21 -21.74
CA PRO A 342 -32.36 -4.44 -22.70
C PRO A 342 -32.47 -5.27 -23.97
N ALA A 343 -33.62 -5.91 -24.16
CA ALA A 343 -33.88 -6.84 -25.24
C ALA A 343 -33.47 -6.25 -26.59
N ALA A 344 -32.45 -6.84 -27.22
CA ALA A 344 -32.10 -6.52 -28.59
C ALA A 344 -33.29 -6.90 -29.49
N PRO A 345 -33.83 -5.98 -30.31
CA PRO A 345 -34.82 -6.36 -31.31
C PRO A 345 -34.18 -7.36 -32.29
N ALA A 346 -34.85 -8.49 -32.50
CA ALA A 346 -34.32 -9.59 -33.28
C ALA A 346 -34.01 -9.17 -34.73
N ALA A 347 -32.80 -9.50 -35.19
CA ALA A 347 -32.47 -9.46 -36.61
C ALA A 347 -33.02 -10.73 -37.31
N PRO A 348 -33.73 -10.61 -38.44
CA PRO A 348 -33.86 -11.71 -39.39
C PRO A 348 -32.57 -11.86 -40.21
N ALA A 349 -32.26 -13.09 -40.61
CA ALA A 349 -30.99 -13.46 -41.24
C ALA A 349 -30.88 -13.05 -42.73
N ALA A 350 -29.63 -13.04 -43.23
CA ALA A 350 -29.30 -13.01 -44.66
C ALA A 350 -29.68 -14.37 -45.33
N SER A 351 -29.72 -14.56 -46.65
CA SER A 351 -29.19 -13.79 -47.80
C SER A 351 -30.02 -14.09 -49.06
N THR A 352 -30.06 -13.18 -50.04
CA THR A 352 -29.71 -13.42 -51.47
C THR A 352 -29.90 -12.16 -52.32
N GLU A 353 -28.94 -11.91 -53.23
CA GLU A 353 -29.05 -10.97 -54.36
C GLU A 353 -29.82 -11.65 -55.53
N PRO A 354 -30.37 -10.93 -56.54
CA PRO A 354 -29.51 -10.22 -57.52
C PRO A 354 -30.05 -8.91 -58.16
N ALA A 355 -29.10 -8.15 -58.72
CA ALA A 355 -29.17 -7.35 -59.96
C ALA A 355 -29.90 -5.98 -60.02
N THR A 356 -29.11 -5.01 -60.53
CA THR A 356 -29.37 -3.65 -61.05
C THR A 356 -30.36 -3.60 -62.25
N PRO A 357 -30.92 -2.42 -62.67
CA PRO A 357 -30.22 -1.17 -63.03
C PRO A 357 -30.92 0.12 -62.48
N GLU A 358 -30.57 1.39 -62.74
CA GLU A 358 -29.51 2.06 -63.54
C GLU A 358 -29.13 3.41 -62.88
N ALA A 359 -28.11 4.12 -63.37
CA ALA A 359 -27.63 5.42 -62.84
C ALA A 359 -28.36 6.63 -63.50
N PRO A 360 -28.10 7.93 -63.17
CA PRO A 360 -26.78 8.56 -63.31
C PRO A 360 -26.32 9.60 -62.23
N LYS A 361 -25.00 9.84 -62.23
CA LYS A 361 -24.25 11.01 -61.69
C LYS A 361 -24.39 12.24 -62.63
N PRO A 362 -23.94 13.49 -62.34
CA PRO A 362 -22.74 13.95 -61.59
C PRO A 362 -23.08 14.96 -60.44
N ALA A 363 -22.20 15.40 -59.54
CA ALA A 363 -20.76 15.74 -59.54
C ALA A 363 -20.36 17.15 -60.06
N ASN A 364 -20.38 18.11 -59.12
CA ASN A 364 -19.27 19.05 -58.80
C ASN A 364 -19.15 20.45 -59.47
N GLU A 365 -18.58 21.36 -58.66
CA GLU A 365 -17.83 22.62 -58.95
C GLU A 365 -18.48 23.91 -59.52
N GLN A 366 -18.69 24.87 -58.59
CA GLN A 366 -17.96 26.16 -58.48
C GLN A 366 -18.39 27.45 -59.25
N ALA A 367 -18.07 28.59 -58.61
CA ALA A 367 -18.21 30.02 -58.98
C ALA A 367 -19.63 30.63 -58.90
N GLY A 368 -19.83 31.87 -58.43
CA GLY A 368 -18.90 32.88 -57.86
C GLY A 368 -19.64 34.21 -57.55
N GLY A 369 -18.97 35.21 -56.94
CA GLY A 369 -19.51 36.55 -56.65
C GLY A 369 -19.95 36.74 -55.19
N ASP A 370 -19.10 37.25 -54.29
CA ASP A 370 -18.72 38.66 -54.07
C ASP A 370 -19.68 39.43 -53.13
N GLN A 371 -19.13 40.00 -52.03
CA GLN A 371 -19.38 41.35 -51.49
C GLN A 371 -18.56 41.60 -50.19
N GLU A 372 -17.64 42.56 -50.29
CA GLU A 372 -16.90 43.28 -49.23
C GLU A 372 -17.90 44.15 -48.40
N GLN A 373 -17.79 44.45 -47.10
CA GLN A 373 -16.67 44.63 -46.14
C GLN A 373 -17.10 44.02 -44.75
N ALA A 374 -16.44 44.08 -43.59
CA ALA A 374 -15.33 44.89 -43.07
C ALA A 374 -14.59 44.21 -41.89
N LYS A 375 -13.35 44.66 -41.63
CA LYS A 375 -12.47 44.21 -40.54
C LYS A 375 -12.37 45.29 -39.45
N PRO A 376 -12.17 44.90 -38.18
CA PRO A 376 -10.88 45.14 -37.52
C PRO A 376 -10.46 43.89 -36.72
N ALA A 377 -9.22 43.61 -36.31
CA ALA A 377 -7.86 44.10 -36.50
C ALA A 377 -7.07 43.27 -35.46
N PRO A 378 -6.10 42.40 -35.81
CA PRO A 378 -5.53 41.45 -34.86
C PRO A 378 -4.19 41.94 -34.26
N ALA A 379 -3.98 41.70 -32.96
CA ALA A 379 -2.66 41.71 -32.30
C ALA A 379 -2.76 41.10 -30.89
N PRO A 380 -1.65 40.63 -30.27
CA PRO A 380 -0.32 40.39 -30.84
C PRO A 380 0.10 38.90 -30.77
N ALA A 381 1.16 38.56 -31.51
CA ALA A 381 1.86 37.29 -31.34
C ALA A 381 2.76 37.31 -30.07
N PRO A 382 2.98 36.18 -29.38
CA PRO A 382 4.09 36.07 -28.44
C PRO A 382 5.42 36.03 -29.21
N GLU A 383 6.34 36.88 -28.80
CA GLU A 383 7.68 36.99 -29.40
C GLU A 383 8.59 35.82 -29.02
N GLY A 384 9.51 35.49 -29.92
CA GLY A 384 10.84 34.93 -29.62
C GLY A 384 10.95 33.79 -28.61
N GLN A 385 10.80 32.54 -29.07
CA GLN A 385 11.54 31.44 -28.46
C GLN A 385 13.05 31.63 -28.78
N PRO A 386 13.95 31.77 -27.79
CA PRO A 386 15.37 31.57 -28.05
C PRO A 386 15.61 30.12 -28.45
N ALA A 387 16.53 29.90 -29.40
CA ALA A 387 16.92 28.56 -29.82
C ALA A 387 17.46 27.75 -28.63
N PRO A 388 17.26 26.42 -28.59
CA PRO A 388 17.88 25.61 -27.55
C PRO A 388 19.40 25.69 -27.67
N GLU A 389 20.06 26.06 -26.57
CA GLU A 389 21.52 25.95 -26.46
C GLU A 389 21.95 24.51 -26.76
N ALA A 390 23.00 24.38 -27.56
CA ALA A 390 23.58 23.09 -27.88
C ALA A 390 24.15 22.48 -26.58
N GLN A 391 23.54 21.38 -26.13
CA GLN A 391 24.12 20.57 -25.07
C GLN A 391 25.51 20.10 -25.50
N PRO A 392 26.56 20.27 -24.67
CA PRO A 392 27.85 19.64 -24.95
C PRO A 392 27.66 18.12 -25.02
N ALA A 393 28.32 17.48 -25.98
CA ALA A 393 28.24 16.05 -26.18
C ALA A 393 28.58 15.30 -24.88
N PRO A 394 27.90 14.18 -24.55
CA PRO A 394 28.23 13.40 -23.36
C PRO A 394 29.66 12.89 -23.47
N GLU A 395 30.47 13.14 -22.42
CA GLU A 395 31.79 12.54 -22.29
C GLU A 395 31.69 11.02 -22.44
N ALA A 396 32.58 10.46 -23.26
CA ALA A 396 32.66 9.03 -23.46
C ALA A 396 33.05 8.34 -22.15
N GLN A 397 32.11 7.64 -21.52
CA GLN A 397 32.39 6.79 -20.38
C GLN A 397 33.44 5.74 -20.80
N PRO A 398 34.53 5.55 -20.02
CA PRO A 398 35.48 4.49 -20.33
C PRO A 398 34.77 3.13 -20.24
N ALA A 399 35.06 2.26 -21.21
CA ALA A 399 34.42 0.95 -21.31
C ALA A 399 34.59 0.14 -20.01
N PRO A 400 33.56 -0.61 -19.57
CA PRO A 400 33.70 -1.49 -18.42
C PRO A 400 34.77 -2.54 -18.70
N ALA A 401 35.66 -2.75 -17.73
CA ALA A 401 36.67 -3.81 -17.81
C ALA A 401 35.99 -5.19 -17.97
N PRO A 402 36.58 -6.11 -18.75
CA PRO A 402 35.99 -7.44 -18.95
C PRO A 402 35.88 -8.17 -17.61
N SER A 403 34.67 -8.68 -17.31
CA SER A 403 34.42 -9.51 -16.13
C SER A 403 35.36 -10.71 -16.10
N ALA A 404 36.01 -10.94 -14.97
CA ALA A 404 36.77 -12.16 -14.76
C ALA A 404 35.86 -13.39 -14.86
N GLU A 405 36.29 -14.40 -15.61
CA GLU A 405 35.62 -15.71 -15.64
C GLU A 405 35.56 -16.34 -14.24
N PRO A 406 34.44 -16.98 -13.85
CA PRO A 406 34.42 -17.82 -12.68
C PRO A 406 35.29 -19.07 -12.93
N ALA A 407 36.21 -19.35 -12.00
CA ALA A 407 37.09 -20.52 -12.09
C ALA A 407 36.28 -21.83 -12.18
N PRO A 408 36.75 -22.85 -12.94
CA PRO A 408 36.06 -24.12 -13.08
C PRO A 408 35.95 -24.85 -11.74
N GLN A 409 34.76 -25.37 -11.45
CA GLN A 409 34.52 -26.17 -10.25
C GLN A 409 35.34 -27.47 -10.29
N ALA A 410 35.98 -27.81 -9.18
CA ALA A 410 36.70 -29.08 -9.04
C ALA A 410 35.71 -30.27 -9.11
N PRO A 411 36.08 -31.39 -9.75
CA PRO A 411 35.22 -32.56 -9.83
C PRO A 411 34.97 -33.19 -8.45
N ALA A 412 33.75 -33.70 -8.25
CA ALA A 412 33.36 -34.37 -7.02
C ALA A 412 34.23 -35.61 -6.74
N ALA A 413 34.54 -35.86 -5.47
CA ALA A 413 35.20 -37.08 -5.02
C ALA A 413 34.25 -38.29 -5.19
N PRO A 414 34.74 -39.47 -5.60
CA PRO A 414 33.93 -40.66 -5.76
C PRO A 414 33.48 -41.25 -4.41
N ASP A 415 32.27 -41.82 -4.40
CA ASP A 415 31.65 -42.43 -3.22
C ASP A 415 32.50 -43.53 -2.56
N ALA A 416 32.51 -43.53 -1.22
CA ALA A 416 33.08 -44.61 -0.44
C ALA A 416 32.14 -45.84 -0.42
N PRO A 417 32.65 -47.07 -0.60
CA PRO A 417 31.82 -48.27 -0.55
C PRO A 417 31.28 -48.55 0.87
N PRO A 418 30.10 -49.18 0.99
CA PRO A 418 29.47 -49.45 2.29
C PRO A 418 30.23 -50.50 3.10
N ALA A 419 30.26 -50.31 4.42
CA ALA A 419 30.87 -51.26 5.35
C ALA A 419 30.00 -52.52 5.53
N ASP A 420 30.63 -53.69 5.43
CA ASP A 420 30.01 -55.00 5.60
C ASP A 420 29.49 -55.22 7.03
N ALA A 421 28.31 -55.83 7.16
CA ALA A 421 27.73 -56.18 8.45
C ALA A 421 28.19 -57.59 8.90
N PRO A 422 28.61 -57.79 10.17
CA PRO A 422 29.04 -59.10 10.65
C PRO A 422 27.86 -60.07 10.80
N LYS A 423 27.99 -61.26 10.22
CA LYS A 423 27.07 -62.39 10.42
C LYS A 423 27.11 -62.92 11.86
N GLN A 424 25.95 -63.13 12.46
CA GLN A 424 25.73 -64.17 13.48
C GLN A 424 25.59 -65.55 12.78
N PRO A 425 25.75 -66.71 13.45
CA PRO A 425 25.11 -67.09 14.72
C PRO A 425 25.90 -66.77 15.99
#